data_AF-A0A1F1ZVE9-F1
#
_entry.id   AF-A0A1F1ZVE9-F1
#
_cell.length_a   1.000
_cell.length_b   1.000
_cell.length_c   1.000
_cell.angle_alpha   90.00
_cell.angle_beta   90.00
_cell.angle_gamma   90.00
#
_symmetry.space_group_name_H-M   'P 1'
#
loop_
_entity.id
_entity.type
_entity.pdbx_description
1 polymer ?
#
loop_
_entity_poly.entity_id
_entity_poly.type
_entity_poly.pdbx_seq_one_letter_code
_entity_poly.pdbx_strand_id
1 'polypeptide(L)'
;MNELIDAFPKTPGWSIVLVLVLLIFGPAAIFSRESAEKLWIIGRAVAWLRTRQQRSIDRERALEEATVRHLKGRIASLDSQMGEMRADFDEERKDARKRETAIREEFNEAKDYIVWATGWAHQVLTMHASHGWKPPIPPWMTFEQWQATRRDND
;
A
#
# COMPACT_ATOMS: atom_id res chain seq x y z
N MET A 1 -5.16 22.60 -57.53
CA MET A 1 -6.26 23.18 -56.72
C MET A 1 -6.71 22.26 -55.58
N ASN A 2 -6.58 20.93 -55.69
CA ASN A 2 -7.02 20.00 -54.64
C ASN A 2 -6.01 19.80 -53.48
N GLU A 3 -4.69 19.96 -53.71
CA GLU A 3 -3.68 19.70 -52.67
C GLU A 3 -3.57 20.79 -51.59
N LEU A 4 -3.99 22.03 -51.90
CA LEU A 4 -3.97 23.15 -50.94
C LEU A 4 -5.11 23.07 -49.91
N ILE A 5 -6.18 22.35 -50.24
CA ILE A 5 -7.39 22.24 -49.41
C ILE A 5 -7.22 21.15 -48.35
N ASP A 6 -6.45 20.10 -48.65
CA ASP A 6 -6.22 18.98 -47.72
C ASP A 6 -5.19 19.26 -46.61
N ALA A 7 -4.49 20.39 -46.66
CA ALA A 7 -3.46 20.76 -45.67
C ALA A 7 -3.99 21.46 -44.40
N PHE A 8 -5.29 21.80 -44.34
CA PHE A 8 -5.89 22.55 -43.22
C PHE A 8 -6.78 21.67 -42.32
N PRO A 9 -6.72 21.84 -40.98
CA PRO A 9 -7.46 21.01 -40.04
C PRO A 9 -8.97 21.16 -40.18
N LYS A 10 -9.71 20.03 -40.22
CA LYS A 10 -11.17 19.93 -40.42
C LYS A 10 -12.02 20.40 -39.22
N THR A 11 -11.58 21.44 -38.51
CA THR A 11 -12.34 22.10 -37.43
C THR A 11 -13.19 23.23 -38.01
N PRO A 12 -14.47 23.37 -37.62
CA PRO A 12 -15.45 24.26 -38.27
C PRO A 12 -15.12 25.75 -38.21
N GLY A 13 -14.21 26.19 -37.33
CA GLY A 13 -13.76 27.60 -37.29
C GLY A 13 -12.79 27.99 -38.41
N TRP A 14 -12.06 27.04 -38.99
CA TRP A 14 -11.05 27.33 -40.02
C TRP A 14 -11.63 27.45 -41.43
N SER A 15 -12.79 26.85 -41.70
CA SER A 15 -13.49 26.99 -42.98
C SER A 15 -13.95 28.43 -43.24
N ILE A 16 -14.36 29.14 -42.19
CA ILE A 16 -14.77 30.55 -42.26
C ILE A 16 -13.58 31.44 -42.62
N VAL A 17 -12.42 31.21 -41.98
CA VAL A 17 -11.19 31.95 -42.29
C VAL A 17 -10.73 31.68 -43.72
N LEU A 18 -10.85 30.44 -44.18
CA LEU A 18 -10.47 30.04 -45.53
C LEU A 18 -11.36 30.68 -46.59
N VAL A 19 -12.69 30.73 -46.36
CA VAL A 19 -13.65 31.45 -47.22
C VAL A 19 -13.36 32.95 -47.22
N LEU A 20 -13.08 33.57 -46.06
CA LEU A 20 -12.76 34.99 -45.96
C LEU A 20 -11.46 35.36 -46.71
N VAL A 21 -10.42 34.53 -46.59
CA VAL A 21 -9.18 34.71 -47.34
C VAL A 21 -9.42 34.55 -48.85
N LEU A 22 -10.23 33.57 -49.25
CA LEU A 22 -10.53 33.30 -50.66
C LEU A 22 -11.42 34.39 -51.29
N LEU A 23 -12.24 35.06 -50.48
CA LEU A 23 -13.12 36.16 -50.90
C LEU A 23 -12.37 37.50 -50.94
N ILE A 24 -11.40 37.73 -50.04
CA ILE A 24 -10.53 38.92 -50.05
C ILE A 24 -9.44 38.80 -51.13
N PHE A 25 -8.93 37.58 -51.40
CA PHE A 25 -7.84 37.32 -52.35
C PHE A 25 -8.27 36.63 -53.65
N GLY A 26 -9.57 36.55 -53.94
CA GLY A 26 -10.08 36.15 -55.26
C GLY A 26 -9.60 37.11 -56.38
N PRO A 27 -9.91 36.80 -57.66
CA PRO A 27 -9.00 36.43 -58.75
C PRO A 27 -7.79 37.33 -59.07
N ALA A 28 -7.69 38.50 -58.45
CA ALA A 28 -6.62 39.48 -58.67
C ALA A 28 -5.28 39.11 -57.99
N ALA A 29 -5.27 38.20 -56.99
CA ALA A 29 -4.05 37.79 -56.29
C ALA A 29 -3.33 36.59 -56.93
N ILE A 30 -3.91 35.93 -57.93
CA ILE A 30 -3.32 34.74 -58.56
C ILE A 30 -2.29 35.11 -59.65
N PHE A 31 -2.29 36.36 -60.14
CA PHE A 31 -1.42 36.82 -61.24
C PHE A 31 -0.47 37.98 -60.88
N SER A 32 -0.02 38.10 -59.62
CA SER A 32 1.03 39.06 -59.24
C SER A 32 2.19 38.39 -58.49
N ARG A 33 3.43 38.74 -58.86
CA ARG A 33 4.68 38.33 -58.18
C ARG A 33 4.68 38.64 -56.68
N GLU A 34 3.91 39.65 -56.28
CA GLU A 34 3.84 40.17 -54.90
C GLU A 34 3.01 39.26 -53.96
N SER A 35 2.14 38.41 -54.52
CA SER A 35 1.26 37.52 -53.77
C SER A 35 1.97 36.25 -53.31
N ALA A 36 2.99 35.81 -54.05
CA ALA A 36 3.81 34.65 -53.69
C ALA A 36 4.64 34.89 -52.41
N GLU A 37 5.16 36.11 -52.22
CA GLU A 37 5.85 36.49 -50.97
C GLU A 37 4.90 36.46 -49.77
N LYS A 38 3.67 36.97 -49.93
CA LYS A 38 2.66 36.98 -48.86
C LYS A 38 2.20 35.56 -48.48
N LEU A 39 2.06 34.66 -49.44
CA LEU A 39 1.71 33.25 -49.19
C LEU A 39 2.84 32.48 -48.46
N TRP A 40 4.11 32.77 -48.77
CA TRP A 40 5.24 32.17 -48.07
C TRP A 40 5.29 32.56 -46.58
N ILE A 41 4.97 33.82 -46.26
CA ILE A 41 4.87 34.30 -44.87
C ILE A 41 3.74 33.58 -44.12
N ILE A 42 2.59 33.39 -44.77
CA ILE A 42 1.46 32.64 -44.20
C ILE A 42 1.87 31.18 -43.93
N GLY A 43 2.58 30.54 -44.87
CA GLY A 43 3.12 29.19 -44.68
C GLY A 43 4.05 29.05 -43.48
N ARG A 44 4.96 30.02 -43.27
CA ARG A 44 5.85 30.05 -42.08
C ARG A 44 5.08 30.30 -40.78
N ALA A 45 4.06 31.16 -40.81
CA ALA A 45 3.22 31.42 -39.64
C ALA A 45 2.42 30.16 -39.22
N VAL A 46 1.85 29.44 -40.18
CA VAL A 46 1.15 28.16 -39.94
C VAL A 46 2.11 27.09 -39.44
N ALA A 47 3.30 26.98 -40.05
CA ALA A 47 4.34 26.05 -39.59
C ALA A 47 4.80 26.37 -38.16
N TRP A 48 4.99 27.65 -37.82
CA TRP A 48 5.35 28.10 -36.48
C TRP A 48 4.25 27.77 -35.46
N LEU A 49 2.98 28.03 -35.79
CA LEU A 49 1.84 27.74 -34.92
C LEU A 49 1.71 26.23 -34.67
N ARG A 50 1.87 25.41 -35.71
CA ARG A 50 1.87 23.94 -35.60
C ARG A 50 3.03 23.46 -34.73
N THR A 51 4.23 24.01 -34.91
CA THR A 51 5.40 23.70 -34.07
C THR A 51 5.18 24.10 -32.61
N ARG A 52 4.49 25.21 -32.36
CA ARG A 52 4.14 25.67 -31.00
C ARG A 52 3.10 24.76 -30.35
N GLN A 53 2.08 24.33 -31.09
CA GLN A 53 1.09 23.36 -30.60
C GLN A 53 1.71 21.99 -30.33
N GLN A 54 2.62 21.52 -31.19
CA GLN A 54 3.36 20.28 -30.95
C GLN A 54 4.15 20.35 -29.64
N ARG A 55 4.87 21.45 -29.40
CA ARG A 55 5.64 21.65 -28.17
C ARG A 55 4.79 21.76 -26.91
N SER A 56 3.56 22.29 -26.99
CA SER A 56 2.68 22.32 -25.82
C SER A 56 2.16 20.93 -25.49
N ILE A 57 1.78 20.13 -26.51
CA ILE A 57 1.35 18.74 -26.33
C ILE A 57 2.48 17.89 -25.76
N ASP A 58 3.71 18.05 -26.27
CA ASP A 58 4.87 17.31 -25.78
C ASP A 58 5.22 17.68 -24.32
N ARG A 59 5.09 18.96 -23.93
CA ARG A 59 5.26 19.39 -22.53
C ARG A 59 4.19 18.82 -21.61
N GLU A 60 2.94 18.81 -22.06
CA GLU A 60 1.81 18.29 -21.29
C GLU A 60 1.96 16.78 -21.07
N ARG A 61 2.31 16.03 -22.12
CA ARG A 61 2.66 14.59 -22.01
C ARG A 61 3.82 14.34 -21.07
N ALA A 62 4.88 15.14 -21.13
CA ALA A 62 6.02 15.00 -20.22
C ALA A 62 5.64 15.25 -18.75
N LEU A 63 4.75 16.21 -18.49
CA LEU A 63 4.22 16.48 -17.14
C LEU A 63 3.31 15.35 -16.66
N GLU A 64 2.44 14.83 -17.52
CA GLU A 64 1.60 13.68 -17.22
C GLU A 64 2.45 12.44 -16.91
N GLU A 65 3.45 12.13 -17.75
CA GLU A 65 4.36 11.01 -17.51
C GLU A 65 5.14 11.15 -16.19
N ALA A 66 5.62 12.35 -15.88
CA ALA A 66 6.30 12.63 -14.62
C ALA A 66 5.37 12.44 -13.42
N THR A 67 4.13 12.93 -13.53
CA THR A 67 3.11 12.79 -12.48
C THR A 67 2.73 11.33 -12.26
N VAL A 68 2.49 10.58 -13.33
CA VAL A 68 2.18 9.15 -13.28
C VAL A 68 3.33 8.36 -12.66
N ARG A 69 4.59 8.66 -13.04
CA ARG A 69 5.77 8.01 -12.46
C ARG A 69 5.90 8.30 -10.97
N HIS A 70 5.67 9.54 -10.55
CA HIS A 70 5.70 9.93 -9.14
C HIS A 70 4.60 9.22 -8.33
N LEU A 71 3.37 9.18 -8.86
CA LEU A 71 2.25 8.46 -8.22
C LEU A 71 2.52 6.96 -8.11
N LYS A 72 3.04 6.33 -9.18
CA LYS A 72 3.45 4.91 -9.14
C LYS A 72 4.53 4.65 -8.08
N GLY A 73 5.52 5.53 -7.98
CA GLY A 73 6.55 5.45 -6.94
C GLY A 73 5.98 5.55 -5.53
N ARG A 74 5.05 6.48 -5.30
CA ARG A 74 4.35 6.61 -4.01
C ARG A 74 3.50 5.38 -3.67
N ILE A 75 2.75 4.85 -4.63
CA ILE A 75 1.97 3.62 -4.44
C ILE A 75 2.88 2.46 -4.07
N ALA A 76 3.99 2.26 -4.80
CA ALA A 76 4.96 1.21 -4.49
C ALA A 76 5.56 1.37 -3.09
N SER A 77 5.91 2.60 -2.69
CA SER A 77 6.44 2.84 -1.34
C SER A 77 5.42 2.58 -0.24
N LEU A 78 4.14 2.90 -0.48
CA LEU A 78 3.06 2.63 0.48
C LEU A 78 2.79 1.13 0.59
N ASP A 79 2.83 0.41 -0.53
CA ASP A 79 2.65 -1.04 -0.54
C ASP A 79 3.77 -1.74 0.23
N SER A 80 5.02 -1.28 0.07
CA SER A 80 6.16 -1.76 0.88
C SER A 80 5.96 -1.50 2.36
N GLN A 81 5.59 -0.28 2.75
CA GLN A 81 5.37 0.09 4.15
C GLN A 81 4.20 -0.69 4.77
N MET A 82 3.12 -0.93 4.01
CA MET A 82 2.01 -1.78 4.46
C MET A 82 2.43 -3.23 4.61
N GLY A 83 3.31 -3.73 3.72
CA GLY A 83 3.89 -5.07 3.81
C GLY A 83 4.72 -5.25 5.08
N GLU A 84 5.62 -4.30 5.36
CA GLU A 84 6.45 -4.27 6.57
C GLU A 84 5.59 -4.20 7.83
N MET A 85 4.65 -3.25 7.88
CA MET A 85 3.75 -3.09 9.04
C MET A 85 2.91 -4.34 9.32
N ARG A 86 2.45 -5.05 8.27
CA ARG A 86 1.74 -6.33 8.44
C ARG A 86 2.65 -7.42 9.00
N ALA A 87 3.90 -7.49 8.54
CA ALA A 87 4.87 -8.44 9.06
C ALA A 87 5.15 -8.19 10.55
N ASP A 88 5.35 -6.93 10.94
CA ASP A 88 5.55 -6.52 12.33
C ASP A 88 4.36 -6.90 13.21
N PHE A 89 3.13 -6.61 12.77
CA PHE A 89 1.93 -6.99 13.51
C PHE A 89 1.76 -8.51 13.64
N ASP A 90 2.12 -9.28 12.62
CA ASP A 90 2.05 -10.74 12.69
C ASP A 90 3.11 -11.32 13.64
N GLU A 91 4.28 -10.71 13.72
CA GLU A 91 5.31 -11.06 14.71
C GLU A 91 4.87 -10.71 16.13
N GLU A 92 4.38 -9.49 16.36
CA GLU A 92 3.85 -9.06 17.66
C GLU A 92 2.71 -9.97 18.13
N ARG A 93 1.82 -10.39 17.22
CA ARG A 93 0.73 -11.32 17.54
C ARG A 93 1.26 -12.69 17.94
N LYS A 94 2.29 -13.20 17.28
CA LYS A 94 2.92 -14.48 17.66
C LYS A 94 3.55 -14.39 19.04
N ASP A 95 4.25 -13.30 19.33
CA ASP A 95 4.92 -13.11 20.61
C ASP A 95 3.93 -12.84 21.75
N ALA A 96 2.83 -12.13 21.48
CA ALA A 96 1.73 -11.99 22.43
C ALA A 96 1.12 -13.36 22.78
N ARG A 97 0.84 -14.20 21.78
CA ARG A 97 0.31 -15.56 22.00
C ARG A 97 1.28 -16.43 22.80
N LYS A 98 2.58 -16.41 22.48
CA LYS A 98 3.60 -17.14 23.25
C LYS A 98 3.61 -16.72 24.72
N ARG A 99 3.57 -15.40 24.98
CA ARG A 99 3.52 -14.87 26.35
C ARG A 99 2.24 -15.29 27.08
N GLU A 100 1.10 -15.23 26.40
CA GLU A 100 -0.17 -15.70 26.98
C GLU A 100 -0.12 -17.19 27.34
N THR A 101 0.40 -18.03 26.45
CA THR A 101 0.57 -19.46 26.70
C THR A 101 1.50 -19.72 27.89
N ALA A 102 2.66 -19.06 27.95
CA ALA A 102 3.59 -19.21 29.06
C ALA A 102 2.96 -18.82 30.41
N ILE A 103 2.29 -17.67 30.47
CA ILE A 103 1.59 -17.21 31.69
C ILE A 103 0.49 -18.19 32.08
N ARG A 104 -0.26 -18.72 31.10
CA ARG A 104 -1.31 -19.71 31.37
C ARG A 104 -0.74 -21.02 31.90
N GLU A 105 0.38 -21.47 31.38
CA GLU A 105 1.09 -22.67 31.86
C GLU A 105 1.58 -22.48 33.29
N GLU A 106 2.27 -21.37 33.58
CA GLU A 106 2.71 -21.01 34.94
C GLU A 106 1.53 -20.94 35.92
N PHE A 107 0.43 -20.31 35.51
CA PHE A 107 -0.77 -20.23 36.33
C PHE A 107 -1.40 -21.60 36.60
N ASN A 108 -1.49 -22.45 35.56
CA ASN A 108 -2.02 -23.80 35.72
C ASN A 108 -1.14 -24.64 36.64
N GLU A 109 0.18 -24.50 36.55
CA GLU A 109 1.12 -25.20 37.42
C GLU A 109 0.99 -24.77 38.88
N ALA A 110 0.89 -23.46 39.14
CA ALA A 110 0.63 -22.94 40.48
C ALA A 110 -0.73 -23.41 41.03
N LYS A 111 -1.77 -23.42 40.19
CA LYS A 111 -3.10 -23.92 40.55
C LYS A 111 -3.05 -25.41 40.91
N ASP A 112 -2.40 -26.22 40.10
CA ASP A 112 -2.26 -27.67 40.35
C ASP A 112 -1.54 -27.93 41.68
N TYR A 113 -0.51 -27.15 41.98
CA TYR A 113 0.16 -27.24 43.27
C TYR A 113 -0.76 -26.86 44.43
N ILE A 114 -1.58 -25.81 44.31
CA ILE A 114 -2.56 -25.43 45.34
C ILE A 114 -3.58 -26.56 45.58
N VAL A 115 -4.07 -27.18 44.51
CA VAL A 115 -4.99 -28.31 44.59
C VAL A 115 -4.33 -29.48 45.32
N TRP A 116 -3.10 -29.83 44.93
CA TRP A 116 -2.32 -30.87 45.60
C TRP A 116 -2.09 -30.57 47.08
N ALA A 117 -1.64 -29.35 47.40
CA ALA A 117 -1.39 -28.88 48.76
C ALA A 117 -2.64 -28.95 49.65
N THR A 118 -3.78 -28.53 49.10
CA THR A 118 -5.07 -28.58 49.79
C THR A 118 -5.52 -30.03 50.02
N GLY A 119 -5.33 -30.90 49.02
CA GLY A 119 -5.60 -32.33 49.13
C GLY A 119 -4.75 -33.01 50.21
N TRP A 120 -3.45 -32.70 50.25
CA TRP A 120 -2.54 -33.16 51.29
C TRP A 120 -3.01 -32.70 52.68
N ALA A 121 -3.35 -31.43 52.83
CA ALA A 121 -3.81 -30.90 54.12
C ALA A 121 -5.10 -31.59 54.59
N HIS A 122 -6.05 -31.79 53.67
CA HIS A 122 -7.27 -32.54 53.95
C HIS A 122 -6.97 -34.00 54.37
N GLN A 123 -6.03 -34.67 53.71
CA GLN A 123 -5.61 -36.02 54.08
C GLN A 123 -5.00 -36.08 55.49
N VAL A 124 -4.15 -35.11 55.84
CA VAL A 124 -3.57 -35.02 57.19
C VAL A 124 -4.65 -34.80 58.25
N LEU A 125 -5.60 -33.90 57.99
CA LEU A 125 -6.69 -33.60 58.93
C LEU A 125 -7.62 -34.80 59.13
N THR A 126 -7.98 -35.50 58.05
CA THR A 126 -8.82 -36.70 58.11
C THR A 126 -8.11 -37.87 58.80
N MET A 127 -6.81 -38.04 58.55
CA MET A 127 -5.98 -39.02 59.24
C MET A 127 -5.91 -38.73 60.75
N HIS A 128 -5.69 -37.46 61.12
CA HIS A 128 -5.68 -37.04 62.52
C HIS A 128 -7.03 -37.30 63.21
N ALA A 129 -8.14 -36.99 62.54
CA ALA A 129 -9.48 -37.25 63.08
C ALA A 129 -9.77 -38.74 63.27
N SER A 130 -9.24 -39.60 62.38
CA SER A 130 -9.57 -41.03 62.35
C SER A 130 -8.65 -41.89 63.23
N HIS A 131 -7.37 -41.54 63.30
CA HIS A 131 -6.33 -42.36 63.93
C HIS A 131 -5.46 -41.59 64.94
N GLY A 132 -5.72 -40.29 65.15
CA GLY A 132 -4.83 -39.40 65.87
C GLY A 132 -3.51 -39.20 65.13
N TRP A 133 -2.42 -38.94 65.85
CA TRP A 133 -1.08 -38.74 65.26
C TRP A 133 -0.31 -40.04 64.95
N LYS A 134 -1.01 -41.17 64.83
CA LYS A 134 -0.46 -42.47 64.45
C LYS A 134 -1.31 -42.97 63.28
N PRO A 135 -0.86 -43.07 62.01
CA PRO A 135 0.50 -43.26 61.44
C PRO A 135 1.29 -41.96 61.15
N PRO A 136 2.57 -42.04 60.70
CA PRO A 136 3.36 -40.87 60.35
C PRO A 136 2.67 -39.99 59.30
N ILE A 137 2.83 -38.67 59.47
CA ILE A 137 2.27 -37.66 58.56
C ILE A 137 2.94 -37.84 57.18
N PRO A 138 2.15 -37.88 56.09
CA PRO A 138 2.70 -37.85 54.74
C PRO A 138 3.66 -36.68 54.55
N PRO A 139 4.80 -36.84 53.85
CA PRO A 139 5.76 -35.76 53.70
C PRO A 139 5.12 -34.58 52.95
N TRP A 140 5.37 -33.37 53.46
CA TRP A 140 5.07 -32.13 52.74
C TRP A 140 6.19 -31.85 51.74
N MET A 141 5.83 -31.33 50.57
CA MET A 141 6.77 -30.94 49.52
C MET A 141 6.64 -29.44 49.27
N THR A 142 7.76 -28.78 49.01
CA THR A 142 7.72 -27.43 48.44
C THR A 142 7.26 -27.47 46.99
N PHE A 143 6.92 -26.30 46.43
CA PHE A 143 6.55 -26.18 45.02
C PHE A 143 7.60 -26.78 44.08
N GLU A 144 8.88 -26.43 44.30
CA GLU A 144 10.01 -26.93 43.49
C GLU A 144 10.17 -28.46 43.58
N GLN A 145 10.01 -29.04 44.77
CA GLN A 145 10.10 -30.48 44.99
C GLN A 145 8.95 -31.23 44.33
N TRP A 146 7.72 -30.71 44.47
CA TRP A 146 6.53 -31.26 43.82
C TRP A 146 6.66 -31.19 42.29
N GLN A 147 7.16 -30.07 41.77
CA GLN A 147 7.39 -29.87 40.35
C GLN A 147 8.44 -30.84 39.80
N ALA A 148 9.58 -31.00 40.50
CA ALA A 148 10.61 -31.97 40.13
C ALA A 148 10.04 -33.40 40.11
N THR A 149 9.28 -33.77 41.15
CA THR A 149 8.65 -35.09 41.25
C THR A 149 7.66 -35.33 40.11
N ARG A 150 6.88 -34.33 39.67
CA ARG A 150 6.00 -34.48 38.49
C ARG A 150 6.80 -34.69 37.21
N ARG A 151 7.85 -33.89 36.99
CA ARG A 151 8.70 -34.00 35.80
C ARG A 151 9.42 -35.35 35.68
N ASP A 152 9.75 -35.96 36.80
CA ASP A 152 10.38 -37.29 36.84
C ASP A 152 9.36 -38.44 36.59
N ASN A 153 8.06 -38.18 36.76
CA ASN A 153 6.98 -39.15 36.59
C ASN A 153 6.21 -39.01 35.26
N ASP A 154 6.42 -37.92 34.52
CA ASP A 154 5.89 -37.67 33.17
C ASP A 154 6.83 -38.24 32.09
#